data_AF-A0A6I3KG44-F1
#
_entry.id   AF-A0A6I3KG44-F1
#
_cell.length_a   1.000
_cell.length_b   1.000
_cell.length_c   1.000
_cell.angle_alpha   90.00
_cell.angle_beta   90.00
_cell.angle_gamma   90.00
#
_symmetry.space_group_name_H-M   'P 1'
#
loop_
_entity.id
_entity.type
_entity.pdbx_description
1 polymer ?
#
loop_
_entity_poly.entity_id
_entity_poly.type
_entity_poly.pdbx_seq_one_letter_code
_entity_poly.pdbx_strand_id
1 'polypeptide(L)'
;MIANRMCAFALSAAAATTFFAAPASAGKYDGIWSMTAVTTRGHCGVIPIGMGISNGRIYSTGGSFAFYSISLGGRVSNSGGVSLKAVAGPRVALGTGRFTHVRGSGRWHGKGPSGLCSGTWTATRS
;
A
#
# COMPACT_ATOMS: atom_id res chain seq x y z
N MET A 1 35.09 31.19 -68.42
CA MET A 1 33.77 30.68 -68.03
C MET A 1 33.88 29.99 -66.67
N ILE A 2 32.95 30.31 -65.75
CA ILE A 2 32.52 29.55 -64.55
C ILE A 2 33.50 29.61 -63.35
N ALA A 3 33.33 30.54 -62.37
CA ALA A 3 32.36 30.61 -61.25
C ALA A 3 32.67 29.58 -60.13
N ASN A 4 33.14 29.94 -58.94
CA ASN A 4 32.64 30.73 -57.79
C ASN A 4 32.39 29.80 -56.58
N ARG A 5 32.76 30.32 -55.42
CA ARG A 5 32.77 29.78 -54.05
C ARG A 5 31.51 29.00 -53.65
N MET A 6 31.63 28.13 -52.65
CA MET A 6 30.68 28.09 -51.52
C MET A 6 31.18 27.24 -50.34
N CYS A 7 31.30 27.88 -49.18
CA CYS A 7 31.42 27.25 -47.87
C CYS A 7 30.11 26.51 -47.54
N ALA A 8 30.20 25.30 -47.00
CA ALA A 8 29.05 24.63 -46.40
C ALA A 8 29.39 24.22 -44.95
N PHE A 9 29.01 25.07 -44.00
CA PHE A 9 28.92 24.70 -42.59
C PHE A 9 27.66 23.84 -42.43
N ALA A 10 27.84 22.54 -42.18
CA ALA A 10 26.73 21.64 -41.86
C ALA A 10 26.31 21.85 -40.40
N LEU A 11 25.23 22.60 -40.19
CA LEU A 11 24.55 22.74 -38.90
C LEU A 11 23.69 21.49 -38.65
N SER A 12 24.20 20.54 -37.87
CA SER A 12 23.40 19.44 -37.33
C SER A 12 22.57 19.95 -36.14
N ALA A 13 21.28 20.21 -36.36
CA ALA A 13 20.33 20.49 -35.28
C ALA A 13 19.96 19.18 -34.57
N ALA A 14 20.49 18.97 -33.36
CA ALA A 14 20.09 17.88 -32.48
C ALA A 14 18.72 18.22 -31.87
N ALA A 15 17.66 17.53 -32.33
CA ALA A 15 16.34 17.62 -31.72
C ALA A 15 16.35 16.88 -30.38
N ALA A 16 16.41 17.63 -29.27
CA ALA A 16 16.22 17.08 -27.93
C ALA A 16 14.73 16.80 -27.69
N THR A 17 14.32 15.54 -27.85
CA THR A 17 12.99 15.09 -27.43
C THR A 17 12.94 15.02 -25.91
N THR A 18 12.33 16.02 -25.28
CA THR A 18 12.02 16.01 -23.85
C THR A 18 10.81 15.09 -23.61
N PHE A 19 11.06 13.91 -23.03
CA PHE A 19 9.99 13.05 -22.53
C PHE A 19 9.37 13.69 -21.28
N PHE A 20 8.19 14.29 -21.42
CA PHE A 20 7.36 14.67 -20.28
C PHE A 20 6.71 13.41 -19.70
N ALA A 21 7.31 12.84 -18.65
CA ALA A 21 6.63 11.83 -17.85
C ALA A 21 5.45 12.50 -17.12
N ALA A 22 4.22 12.06 -17.40
CA ALA A 22 3.05 12.52 -16.66
C ALA A 22 3.20 12.16 -15.17
N PRO A 23 2.82 13.04 -14.21
CA PRO A 23 2.88 12.72 -12.80
C PRO A 23 1.99 11.50 -12.53
N ALA A 24 2.55 10.45 -11.93
CA ALA A 24 1.77 9.30 -11.49
C ALA A 24 0.75 9.78 -10.44
N SER A 25 -0.53 9.79 -10.81
CA SER A 25 -1.60 10.10 -9.86
C SER A 25 -1.72 8.93 -8.88
N ALA A 26 -1.17 9.10 -7.68
CA ALA A 26 -1.36 8.14 -6.60
C ALA A 26 -2.86 8.04 -6.30
N GLY A 27 -3.38 6.81 -6.19
CA GLY A 27 -4.75 6.59 -5.80
C GLY A 27 -5.06 7.25 -4.46
N LYS A 28 -6.33 7.61 -4.22
CA LYS A 28 -6.77 8.37 -3.02
C LYS A 28 -6.27 7.79 -1.69
N TYR A 29 -6.04 6.48 -1.64
CA TYR A 29 -5.61 5.75 -0.45
C TYR A 29 -4.15 5.26 -0.53
N ASP A 30 -3.48 5.47 -1.67
CA ASP A 30 -2.15 4.94 -1.92
C ASP A 30 -1.10 5.58 -0.98
N GLY A 31 -0.11 4.79 -0.58
CA GLY A 31 0.94 5.21 0.36
C GLY A 31 1.14 4.23 1.51
N ILE A 32 1.97 4.63 2.48
CA ILE A 32 2.31 3.84 3.67
C ILE A 32 1.39 4.21 4.83
N TRP A 33 1.04 3.21 5.62
CA TRP A 33 0.10 3.29 6.71
C TRP A 33 0.61 2.52 7.93
N SER A 34 0.38 3.11 9.10
CA SER A 34 0.55 2.46 10.40
C SER A 34 -0.80 1.93 10.86
N MET A 35 -0.97 0.61 10.88
CA MET A 35 -2.18 -0.06 11.34
C MET A 35 -1.96 -0.70 12.72
N THR A 36 -2.99 -0.68 13.56
CA THR A 36 -2.98 -1.35 14.85
C THR A 36 -4.26 -2.18 14.98
N ALA A 37 -4.11 -3.48 15.21
CA ALA A 37 -5.22 -4.36 15.58
C ALA A 37 -5.29 -4.48 17.11
N VAL A 38 -6.44 -4.14 17.69
CA VAL A 38 -6.71 -4.24 19.13
C VAL A 38 -7.71 -5.35 19.36
N THR A 39 -7.34 -6.32 20.20
CA THR A 39 -8.24 -7.42 20.59
C THR A 39 -9.26 -6.93 21.60
N THR A 40 -10.55 -7.14 21.33
CA THR A 40 -11.64 -6.88 22.30
C THR A 40 -12.23 -8.16 22.88
N ARG A 41 -12.02 -9.31 22.22
CA ARG A 41 -12.35 -10.64 22.74
C ARG A 41 -11.23 -11.62 22.39
N GLY A 42 -10.74 -12.37 23.38
CA GLY A 42 -9.60 -13.28 23.25
C GLY A 42 -8.31 -12.68 23.84
N HIS A 43 -7.19 -13.36 23.65
CA HIS A 43 -5.90 -13.08 24.33
C HIS A 43 -4.82 -12.47 23.41
N CYS A 44 -5.16 -12.13 22.17
CA CYS A 44 -4.16 -11.72 21.17
C CYS A 44 -3.54 -10.32 21.41
N GLY A 45 -4.08 -9.51 22.33
CA GLY A 45 -3.51 -8.22 22.72
C GLY A 45 -3.60 -7.14 21.64
N VAL A 46 -2.58 -6.26 21.59
CA VAL A 46 -2.45 -5.15 20.65
C VAL A 46 -1.33 -5.47 19.66
N ILE A 47 -1.62 -5.41 18.36
CA ILE A 47 -0.73 -5.89 17.31
C ILE A 47 -0.49 -4.75 16.30
N PRO A 48 0.69 -4.11 16.32
CA PRO A 48 1.08 -3.12 15.31
C PRO A 48 1.45 -3.81 13.99
N ILE A 49 1.01 -3.24 12.89
CA ILE A 49 1.16 -3.78 11.53
C ILE A 49 1.48 -2.62 10.59
N GLY A 50 2.62 -2.72 9.89
CA GLY A 50 2.94 -1.82 8.79
C GLY A 50 2.26 -2.29 7.52
N MET A 51 1.60 -1.39 6.80
CA MET A 51 1.01 -1.71 5.51
C MET A 51 1.17 -0.59 4.49
N GLY A 52 1.06 -0.96 3.22
CA GLY A 52 0.93 -0.02 2.13
C GLY A 52 -0.29 -0.30 1.28
N ILE A 53 -0.74 0.72 0.57
CA ILE A 53 -1.78 0.64 -0.44
C ILE A 53 -1.19 1.12 -1.77
N SER A 54 -1.39 0.35 -2.83
CA SER A 54 -1.03 0.73 -4.19
C SER A 54 -2.11 0.27 -5.15
N ASN A 55 -2.70 1.21 -5.89
CA ASN A 55 -3.82 0.94 -6.80
C ASN A 55 -4.95 0.14 -6.11
N GLY A 56 -5.26 0.52 -4.87
CA GLY A 56 -6.25 -0.14 -4.03
C GLY A 56 -5.89 -1.55 -3.56
N ARG A 57 -4.67 -2.05 -3.83
CA ARG A 57 -4.18 -3.34 -3.30
C ARG A 57 -3.36 -3.11 -2.04
N ILE A 58 -3.62 -3.93 -1.03
CA ILE A 58 -2.93 -3.87 0.26
C ILE A 58 -1.77 -4.85 0.27
N TYR A 59 -0.65 -4.42 0.82
CA TYR A 59 0.53 -5.22 1.08
C TYR A 59 1.11 -4.91 2.47
N SER A 60 1.74 -5.89 3.12
CA SER A 60 2.46 -5.69 4.37
C SER A 60 3.80 -5.00 4.14
N THR A 61 4.15 -4.06 5.01
CA THR A 61 5.47 -3.42 5.06
C THR A 61 6.23 -3.76 6.35
N GLY A 62 5.56 -4.36 7.33
CA GLY A 62 6.19 -4.83 8.56
C GLY A 62 5.19 -5.30 9.60
N GLY A 63 5.73 -5.73 10.74
CA GLY A 63 4.96 -6.25 11.87
C GLY A 63 5.17 -7.75 12.07
N SER A 64 5.06 -8.18 13.33
CA SER A 64 5.22 -9.56 13.74
C SER A 64 4.22 -9.89 14.84
N PHE A 65 3.74 -11.13 14.87
CA PHE A 65 2.90 -11.64 15.94
C PHE A 65 3.36 -13.03 16.36
N ALA A 66 3.61 -13.21 17.66
CA ALA A 66 4.08 -14.47 18.24
C ALA A 66 5.26 -15.09 17.46
N PHE A 67 6.30 -14.28 17.21
CA PHE A 67 7.55 -14.63 16.51
C PHE A 67 7.44 -14.87 14.99
N TYR A 68 6.26 -14.69 14.39
CA TYR A 68 6.08 -14.78 12.93
C TYR A 68 5.91 -13.39 12.32
N SER A 69 6.53 -13.16 11.17
CA SER A 69 6.24 -12.01 10.33
C SER A 69 4.78 -12.03 9.87
N ILE A 70 4.17 -10.85 9.82
CA ILE A 70 2.78 -10.68 9.39
C ILE A 70 2.76 -10.44 7.88
N SER A 71 2.12 -11.35 7.15
CA SER A 71 1.72 -11.12 5.77
C SER A 71 0.32 -10.53 5.74
N LEU A 72 0.18 -9.30 5.24
CA LEU A 72 -1.10 -8.61 5.09
C LEU A 72 -1.42 -8.43 3.61
N GLY A 73 -2.65 -8.76 3.23
CA GLY A 73 -3.18 -8.52 1.89
C GLY A 73 -4.64 -8.11 1.93
N GLY A 74 -5.13 -7.58 0.81
CA GLY A 74 -6.51 -7.11 0.74
C GLY A 74 -6.74 -6.12 -0.40
N ARG A 75 -7.94 -5.54 -0.41
CA ARG A 75 -8.30 -4.48 -1.35
C ARG A 75 -9.09 -3.37 -0.68
N VAL A 76 -8.80 -2.13 -1.09
CA VAL A 76 -9.61 -0.94 -0.82
C VAL A 76 -10.33 -0.56 -2.11
N SER A 77 -11.64 -0.47 -2.03
CA SER A 77 -12.48 0.03 -3.13
C SER A 77 -12.39 1.56 -3.26
N ASN A 78 -12.81 2.11 -4.39
CA ASN A 78 -12.82 3.57 -4.60
C ASN A 78 -13.70 4.32 -3.59
N SER A 79 -14.72 3.67 -3.01
CA SER A 79 -15.55 4.25 -1.95
C SER A 79 -14.87 4.22 -0.57
N GLY A 80 -13.75 3.52 -0.44
CA GLY A 80 -12.97 3.34 0.79
C GLY A 80 -13.30 2.06 1.55
N GLY A 81 -14.31 1.29 1.15
CA GLY A 81 -14.59 -0.01 1.77
C GLY A 81 -13.42 -0.97 1.57
N VAL A 82 -13.04 -1.70 2.63
CA VAL A 82 -11.86 -2.57 2.64
C VAL A 82 -12.17 -3.97 3.16
N SER A 83 -11.49 -4.95 2.56
CA SER A 83 -11.36 -6.31 3.09
C SER A 83 -9.88 -6.68 3.20
N LEU A 84 -9.53 -7.34 4.31
CA LEU A 84 -8.16 -7.65 4.72
C LEU A 84 -8.05 -9.13 5.07
N LYS A 85 -6.90 -9.71 4.77
CA LYS A 85 -6.46 -11.01 5.30
C LYS A 85 -5.04 -10.86 5.84
N ALA A 86 -4.85 -11.23 7.10
CA ALA A 86 -3.55 -11.30 7.74
C ALA A 86 -3.19 -12.76 8.04
N VAL A 87 -1.92 -13.12 7.84
CA VAL A 87 -1.39 -14.44 8.17
C VAL A 87 -0.10 -14.25 8.97
N ALA A 88 0.04 -14.99 10.07
CA ALA A 88 1.24 -15.01 10.91
C ALA A 88 1.48 -16.45 11.42
N GLY A 89 2.36 -17.17 10.71
CA GLY A 89 2.56 -18.61 10.93
C GLY A 89 1.24 -19.39 10.76
N PRO A 90 0.80 -20.19 11.76
CA PRO A 90 -0.45 -20.96 11.69
C PRO A 90 -1.72 -20.11 11.94
N ARG A 91 -1.58 -18.79 12.12
CA ARG A 91 -2.67 -17.89 12.50
C ARG A 91 -3.20 -17.15 11.28
N VAL A 92 -4.51 -17.05 11.17
CA VAL A 92 -5.19 -16.34 10.09
C VAL A 92 -6.22 -15.40 10.68
N ALA A 93 -6.24 -14.15 10.21
CA ALA A 93 -7.26 -13.17 10.56
C ALA A 93 -7.86 -12.54 9.31
N LEU A 94 -9.14 -12.21 9.39
CA LEU A 94 -9.90 -11.50 8.39
C LEU A 94 -10.37 -10.16 8.98
N GLY A 95 -10.29 -9.11 8.18
CA GLY A 95 -10.71 -7.78 8.57
C GLY A 95 -11.61 -7.14 7.52
N THR A 96 -12.54 -6.31 7.98
CA THR A 96 -13.34 -5.43 7.13
C THR A 96 -13.40 -4.04 7.74
N GLY A 97 -13.67 -3.02 6.94
CA GLY A 97 -13.80 -1.66 7.42
C GLY A 97 -13.84 -0.63 6.32
N ARG A 98 -13.34 0.56 6.62
CA ARG A 98 -13.30 1.67 5.67
C ARG A 98 -12.07 2.56 5.86
N PHE A 99 -11.55 3.05 4.73
CA PHE A 99 -10.55 4.12 4.67
C PHE A 99 -11.20 5.46 4.30
N THR A 100 -10.81 6.49 5.03
CA THR A 100 -10.88 7.90 4.66
C THR A 100 -9.52 8.32 4.07
N HIS A 101 -9.35 9.60 3.71
CA HIS A 101 -8.10 10.07 3.10
C HIS A 101 -6.88 9.86 4.01
N VAL A 102 -7.04 9.99 5.34
CA VAL A 102 -5.92 10.01 6.29
C VAL A 102 -6.01 8.94 7.39
N ARG A 103 -7.14 8.25 7.50
CA ARG A 103 -7.39 7.22 8.52
C ARG A 103 -8.19 6.05 7.97
N GLY A 104 -7.95 4.86 8.48
CA GLY A 104 -8.77 3.68 8.28
C GLY A 104 -9.24 3.10 9.61
N SER A 105 -10.37 2.42 9.61
CA SER A 105 -10.80 1.64 10.78
C SER A 105 -11.79 0.54 10.41
N GLY A 106 -11.92 -0.44 11.31
CA GLY A 106 -12.87 -1.52 11.13
C GLY A 106 -12.80 -2.59 12.20
N ARG A 107 -13.30 -3.77 11.87
CA ARG A 107 -13.33 -4.95 12.75
C ARG A 107 -12.49 -6.06 12.15
N TRP A 108 -11.98 -6.92 13.01
CA TRP A 108 -11.28 -8.13 12.61
C TRP A 108 -11.66 -9.30 13.50
N HIS A 109 -11.47 -10.50 12.97
CA HIS A 109 -11.52 -11.74 13.71
C HIS A 109 -10.46 -12.69 13.17
N GLY A 110 -9.90 -13.52 14.03
CA GLY A 110 -8.84 -14.44 13.67
C GLY A 110 -8.87 -15.71 14.49
N LYS A 111 -8.17 -16.71 13.98
CA LYS A 111 -8.04 -18.03 14.56
C LYS A 111 -6.59 -18.50 14.51
N GLY A 112 -6.19 -19.28 15.50
CA GLY A 112 -4.88 -19.90 15.57
C GLY A 112 -4.84 -21.02 16.61
N PRO A 113 -3.65 -21.61 16.86
CA PRO A 113 -3.49 -22.72 17.80
C PRO A 113 -3.96 -22.40 19.23
N SER A 114 -3.86 -21.13 19.65
CA SER A 114 -4.29 -20.68 20.98
C SER A 114 -5.78 -20.32 21.04
N GLY A 115 -6.55 -20.46 19.95
CA GLY A 115 -7.99 -20.20 19.92
C GLY A 115 -8.39 -19.03 19.02
N LEU A 116 -9.54 -18.42 19.34
CA LEU A 116 -10.16 -17.35 18.57
C LEU A 116 -9.90 -15.99 19.21
N CYS A 117 -9.65 -14.98 18.37
CA CYS A 117 -9.59 -13.59 18.78
C CYS A 117 -10.44 -12.72 17.85
N SER A 118 -10.99 -11.64 18.37
CA SER A 118 -11.65 -10.63 17.55
C SER A 118 -11.50 -9.25 18.18
N GLY A 119 -11.70 -8.22 17.36
CA GLY A 119 -11.38 -6.88 17.78
C GLY A 119 -11.69 -5.82 16.75
N THR A 120 -11.09 -4.66 16.98
CA THR A 120 -11.11 -3.53 16.06
C THR A 120 -9.71 -3.27 15.54
N TRP A 121 -9.62 -2.61 14.40
CA TRP A 121 -8.36 -2.12 13.88
C TRP A 121 -8.51 -0.66 13.50
N THR A 122 -7.42 0.07 13.58
CA THR A 122 -7.29 1.44 13.10
C THR A 122 -6.03 1.56 12.27
N ALA A 123 -6.02 2.48 11.31
CA ALA A 123 -4.86 2.81 10.51
C ALA A 123 -4.74 4.32 10.35
N THR A 124 -3.51 4.82 10.38
CA THR A 124 -3.20 6.23 10.10
C THR A 124 -2.14 6.29 9.04
N ARG A 125 -2.19 7.31 8.18
CA ARG A 125 -1.14 7.53 7.19
C ARG A 125 0.17 7.84 7.92
N SER A 126 1.27 7.23 7.45
CA SER A 126 2.62 7.44 7.98
C SER A 126 3.27 8.68 7.38
#